data_AF-A0A4W3JNC3-F1
#
_entry.id   AF-A0A4W3JNC3-F1
#
_cell.length_a   1.000
_cell.length_b   1.000
_cell.length_c   1.000
_cell.angle_alpha   90.00
_cell.angle_beta   90.00
_cell.angle_gamma   90.00
#
_symmetry.space_group_name_H-M   'P 1'
#
loop_
_entity.id
_entity.type
_entity.pdbx_description
1 polymer ?
#
loop_
_entity_poly.entity_id
_entity_poly.type
_entity_poly.pdbx_seq_one_letter_code
_entity_poly.pdbx_strand_id
1 'polypeptide(L)'
;VFLFQLCAMWRSAMTSSLVFRQRGPVMRGGLEQVLLRRTQPSRAFHGALKLCNVKGTAQPVDEDVSPFTKLIEAMGFTGPLKYSKWKIKIAGLRMYTCCVERINYDEFFERCNLPDTLNSWFLVAQLHVWMSLVRMKQEGREGKYMCRYIVHSMWEDLEQRGKVMGIDSIPLKDSMRIMTENFYAAIFGYDEGILSDDRVLAAALWRNLFNRQCEAPRELELMVEYVRKQIQYLDSLNGEDLLLTGEVKWRPLLEENPQSILKIALPTYNDEGL
;
A
#
# COMPACT_ATOMS: atom_id res chain seq x y z
N VAL A 1 -6.33 16.61 0.35
CA VAL A 1 -5.16 16.38 1.25
C VAL A 1 -4.75 14.91 1.32
N PHE A 2 -5.63 13.98 1.71
CA PHE A 2 -5.28 12.57 1.94
C PHE A 2 -4.64 11.81 0.74
N LEU A 3 -5.11 12.02 -0.49
CA LEU A 3 -4.47 11.40 -1.67
C LEU A 3 -3.13 12.00 -2.07
N PHE A 4 -2.87 13.28 -1.74
CA PHE A 4 -1.56 13.87 -1.95
C PHE A 4 -0.48 13.17 -1.10
N GLN A 5 -0.84 12.64 0.07
CA GLN A 5 0.09 11.83 0.87
C GLN A 5 0.42 10.49 0.19
N LEU A 6 -0.57 9.75 -0.32
CA LEU A 6 -0.31 8.51 -1.06
C LEU A 6 0.53 8.76 -2.33
N CYS A 7 0.20 9.80 -3.10
CA CYS A 7 0.91 10.14 -4.34
C CYS A 7 2.34 10.64 -4.08
N ALA A 8 2.56 11.46 -3.04
CA ALA A 8 3.89 11.92 -2.63
C ALA A 8 4.74 10.77 -2.04
N MET A 9 4.13 9.87 -1.27
CA MET A 9 4.79 8.67 -0.75
C MET A 9 5.27 7.75 -1.87
N TRP A 10 4.48 7.56 -2.94
CA TRP A 10 4.88 6.72 -4.07
C TRP A 10 6.03 7.32 -4.89
N ARG A 11 6.01 8.64 -5.14
CA ARG A 11 7.16 9.35 -5.73
C ARG A 11 8.44 9.17 -4.90
N SER A 12 8.32 9.16 -3.57
CA SER A 12 9.45 8.94 -2.66
C SER A 12 9.93 7.47 -2.61
N ALA A 13 9.00 6.51 -2.76
CA ALA A 13 9.30 5.08 -2.80
C ALA A 13 10.05 4.66 -4.08
N MET A 14 9.61 5.12 -5.26
CA MET A 14 10.32 4.89 -6.53
C MET A 14 11.74 5.48 -6.53
N THR A 15 11.94 6.67 -5.95
CA THR A 15 13.29 7.24 -5.85
C THR A 15 14.19 6.46 -4.90
N SER A 16 13.63 5.86 -3.84
CA SER A 16 14.41 5.07 -2.89
C SER A 16 14.82 3.69 -3.44
N SER A 17 13.96 3.04 -4.23
CA SER A 17 14.29 1.75 -4.87
C SER A 17 15.34 1.87 -5.97
N LEU A 18 15.52 3.05 -6.57
CA LEU A 18 16.68 3.38 -7.42
C LEU A 18 17.99 3.55 -6.63
N VAL A 19 17.94 4.09 -5.41
CA VAL A 19 19.13 4.36 -4.58
C VAL A 19 19.65 3.11 -3.85
N PHE A 20 18.78 2.16 -3.50
CA PHE A 20 19.17 1.01 -2.67
C PHE A 20 20.01 -0.06 -3.41
N ARG A 21 20.21 0.04 -4.72
CA ARG A 21 20.94 -0.97 -5.53
C ARG A 21 22.46 -0.75 -5.63
N GLN A 22 23.04 0.29 -5.02
CA GLN A 22 24.48 0.63 -5.15
C GLN A 22 25.39 0.29 -3.95
N ARG A 23 24.96 -0.56 -2.99
CA ARG A 23 25.84 -0.99 -1.88
C ARG A 23 25.86 -2.51 -1.68
N GLY A 24 26.48 -3.21 -2.63
CA GLY A 24 27.08 -4.53 -2.41
C GLY A 24 28.61 -4.41 -2.30
N PRO A 25 29.30 -5.21 -1.46
CA PRO A 25 30.74 -5.09 -1.27
C PRO A 25 31.54 -5.65 -2.45
N VAL A 26 32.47 -4.86 -2.99
CA VAL A 26 33.44 -5.32 -4.00
C VAL A 26 34.67 -5.88 -3.28
N MET A 27 34.98 -7.14 -3.55
CA MET A 27 36.18 -7.83 -3.05
C MET A 27 37.46 -7.20 -3.64
N ARG A 28 38.48 -7.01 -2.81
CA ARG A 28 39.81 -6.54 -3.25
C ARG A 28 40.59 -7.66 -3.94
N GLY A 29 41.21 -7.35 -5.07
CA GLY A 29 42.25 -8.18 -5.69
C GLY A 29 43.09 -7.42 -6.72
N GLY A 30 44.40 -7.33 -6.46
CA GLY A 30 45.46 -7.39 -7.49
C GLY A 30 45.58 -6.30 -8.57
N LEU A 31 46.42 -5.31 -8.27
CA LEU A 31 47.61 -4.91 -9.06
C LEU A 31 47.55 -4.24 -10.46
N GLU A 32 48.49 -3.30 -10.56
CA GLU A 32 49.19 -2.74 -11.74
C GLU A 32 48.61 -1.57 -12.57
N GLN A 33 49.57 -0.84 -13.15
CA GLN A 33 49.50 0.54 -13.64
C GLN A 33 49.43 0.56 -15.18
N VAL A 34 49.09 1.73 -15.75
CA VAL A 34 49.95 2.46 -16.73
C VAL A 34 49.28 3.78 -17.11
N LEU A 35 50.08 4.82 -17.34
CA LEU A 35 49.63 6.17 -17.71
C LEU A 35 49.20 6.24 -19.19
N LEU A 36 48.30 7.19 -19.52
CA LEU A 36 48.64 8.23 -20.51
C LEU A 36 47.79 9.51 -20.36
N ARG A 37 48.39 10.68 -20.63
CA ARG A 37 47.71 12.00 -20.73
C ARG A 37 46.90 12.04 -22.04
N ARG A 38 45.75 12.72 -22.18
CA ARG A 38 45.52 14.19 -22.34
C ARG A 38 43.98 14.37 -22.57
N THR A 39 43.27 15.51 -22.43
CA THR A 39 43.57 16.95 -22.20
C THR A 39 42.35 17.60 -21.49
N GLN A 40 42.36 18.91 -21.24
CA GLN A 40 41.16 19.77 -21.17
C GLN A 40 41.25 20.86 -22.28
N PRO A 41 40.17 21.61 -22.55
CA PRO A 41 40.12 22.94 -21.94
C PRO A 41 38.78 23.30 -21.28
N SER A 42 38.87 24.29 -20.40
CA SER A 42 37.84 24.77 -19.47
C SER A 42 36.95 25.87 -20.05
N ARG A 43 35.79 26.08 -19.40
CA ARG A 43 35.24 27.42 -19.12
C ARG A 43 34.79 27.48 -17.67
N ALA A 44 35.26 28.49 -16.95
CA ALA A 44 34.99 28.70 -15.52
C ALA A 44 34.12 29.95 -15.32
N PHE A 45 33.48 30.03 -14.15
CA PHE A 45 33.15 31.31 -13.53
C PHE A 45 33.63 31.30 -12.07
N HIS A 46 34.22 32.41 -11.64
CA HIS A 46 34.84 32.58 -10.31
C HIS A 46 33.82 33.04 -9.26
N GLY A 47 34.06 32.67 -8.01
CA GLY A 47 33.34 33.18 -6.84
C GLY A 47 34.04 32.77 -5.55
N ALA A 48 35.11 33.49 -5.19
CA ALA A 48 35.90 33.18 -4.01
C ALA A 48 35.25 33.72 -2.73
N LEU A 49 35.19 32.91 -1.67
CA LEU A 49 35.08 33.39 -0.29
C LEU A 49 36.08 32.64 0.61
N LYS A 50 36.78 33.42 1.44
CA LYS A 50 37.87 32.94 2.29
C LYS A 50 37.33 32.18 3.50
N LEU A 51 38.10 31.18 3.94
CA LEU A 51 38.01 30.63 5.29
C LEU A 51 38.30 31.73 6.32
N CYS A 52 37.31 32.05 7.16
CA CYS A 52 37.54 32.68 8.46
C CYS A 52 37.28 31.65 9.55
N ASN A 53 38.36 31.19 10.18
CA ASN A 53 38.30 30.29 11.32
C ASN A 53 38.08 31.12 12.59
N VAL A 54 36.95 30.92 13.28
CA VAL A 54 36.67 31.52 14.59
C VAL A 54 36.40 30.40 15.57
N LYS A 55 37.28 30.22 16.56
CA LYS A 55 36.99 29.41 17.74
C LYS A 55 35.95 30.16 18.59
N GLY A 56 34.74 29.62 18.68
CA GLY A 56 33.70 30.04 19.61
C GLY A 56 33.38 28.91 20.59
N THR A 57 33.30 29.22 21.87
CA THR A 57 32.94 28.29 22.96
C THR A 57 31.47 27.88 22.93
N ALA A 58 31.17 26.72 23.52
CA ALA A 58 29.87 26.07 23.46
C ALA A 58 28.72 26.82 24.16
N GLN A 59 27.52 26.72 23.58
CA GLN A 59 26.24 26.59 24.29
C GLN A 59 25.34 25.61 23.50
N PRO A 60 24.46 24.85 24.18
CA PRO A 60 23.40 24.12 23.49
C PRO A 60 22.39 25.14 22.97
N VAL A 61 22.15 25.15 21.65
CA VAL A 61 21.04 25.89 21.08
C VAL A 61 19.80 25.02 21.29
N ASP A 62 18.94 25.39 22.23
CA ASP A 62 17.58 24.86 22.29
C ASP A 62 16.91 25.21 20.96
N GLU A 63 16.65 24.18 20.13
CA GLU A 63 15.83 24.35 18.94
C GLU A 63 14.42 24.72 19.40
N ASP A 64 14.07 26.00 19.29
CA ASP A 64 12.73 26.48 19.64
C ASP A 64 11.72 25.98 18.60
N VAL A 65 11.30 24.73 18.80
CA VAL A 65 10.38 24.00 17.93
C VAL A 65 9.15 24.85 17.72
N SER A 66 8.97 25.29 16.46
CA SER A 66 7.96 26.27 16.06
C SER A 66 6.59 25.95 16.69
N PRO A 67 5.81 26.95 17.15
CA PRO A 67 4.49 26.73 17.73
C PRO A 67 3.57 25.87 16.84
N PHE A 68 3.74 25.93 15.52
CA PHE A 68 3.06 25.07 14.56
C PHE A 68 3.47 23.60 14.66
N THR A 69 4.75 23.30 14.89
CA THR A 69 5.25 21.95 15.15
C THR A 69 4.71 21.42 16.48
N LYS A 70 4.75 22.22 17.55
CA LYS A 70 4.18 21.88 18.87
C LYS A 70 2.66 21.62 18.77
N LEU A 71 1.93 22.40 17.94
CA LEU A 71 0.51 22.18 17.66
C LEU A 71 0.26 20.87 16.88
N ILE A 72 1.05 20.59 15.83
CA ILE A 72 0.98 19.34 15.06
C ILE A 72 1.29 18.12 15.95
N GLU A 73 2.23 18.26 16.87
CA GLU A 73 2.60 17.21 17.82
C GLU A 73 1.52 16.98 18.88
N ALA A 74 0.93 18.05 19.43
CA ALA A 74 -0.22 17.99 20.33
C ALA A 74 -1.50 17.45 19.65
N MET A 75 -1.66 17.68 18.35
CA MET A 75 -2.69 17.01 17.52
C MET A 75 -2.34 15.55 17.16
N GLY A 76 -1.25 15.01 17.72
CA GLY A 76 -0.85 13.61 17.55
C GLY A 76 -0.32 13.27 16.16
N PHE A 77 0.08 14.24 15.32
CA PHE A 77 0.59 13.95 13.97
C PHE A 77 2.06 13.52 13.95
N THR A 78 2.92 14.04 14.82
CA THR A 78 4.41 13.89 14.71
C THR A 78 5.12 13.07 15.80
N GLY A 79 4.48 12.70 16.91
CA GLY A 79 5.11 11.88 17.97
C GLY A 79 5.51 10.45 17.56
N PRO A 80 6.08 9.62 18.46
CA PRO A 80 6.39 8.22 18.17
C PRO A 80 5.12 7.39 17.86
N LEU A 81 5.29 6.24 17.17
CA LEU A 81 4.19 5.29 16.95
C LEU A 81 3.93 4.46 18.21
N LYS A 82 2.66 4.16 18.50
CA LYS A 82 2.22 3.32 19.64
C LYS A 82 2.85 1.92 19.61
N TYR A 83 3.01 1.34 18.42
CA TYR A 83 3.64 0.04 18.22
C TYR A 83 4.93 0.14 17.39
N SER A 84 5.83 -0.82 17.56
CA SER A 84 7.10 -0.81 16.82
C SER A 84 6.85 -0.96 15.31
N LYS A 85 7.62 -0.21 14.51
CA LYS A 85 7.51 -0.23 13.04
C LYS A 85 7.55 -1.66 12.48
N TRP A 86 8.42 -2.52 13.00
CA TRP A 86 8.53 -3.91 12.57
C TRP A 86 7.23 -4.72 12.82
N LYS A 87 6.60 -4.60 14.00
CA LYS A 87 5.33 -5.29 14.27
C LYS A 87 4.25 -4.89 13.27
N ILE A 88 4.10 -3.59 13.02
CA ILE A 88 3.12 -3.06 12.05
C ILE A 88 3.44 -3.53 10.62
N LYS A 89 4.71 -3.70 10.23
CA LYS A 89 5.09 -4.30 8.93
C LYS A 89 4.63 -5.75 8.81
N ILE A 90 4.90 -6.57 9.83
CA ILE A 90 4.54 -7.99 9.82
C ILE A 90 3.02 -8.16 9.77
N ALA A 91 2.28 -7.38 10.57
CA ALA A 91 0.82 -7.36 10.51
C ALA A 91 0.32 -6.83 9.14
N GLY A 92 0.93 -5.80 8.57
CA GLY A 92 0.58 -5.32 7.22
C GLY A 92 0.80 -6.36 6.12
N LEU A 93 1.91 -7.13 6.19
CA LEU A 93 2.16 -8.24 5.28
C LEU A 93 1.11 -9.35 5.46
N ARG A 94 0.81 -9.75 6.70
CA ARG A 94 -0.23 -10.76 7.00
C ARG A 94 -1.62 -10.34 6.50
N MET A 95 -1.97 -9.07 6.64
CA MET A 95 -3.23 -8.53 6.12
C MET A 95 -3.27 -8.58 4.59
N TYR A 96 -2.15 -8.25 3.94
CA TYR A 96 -2.02 -8.42 2.49
C TYR A 96 -2.15 -9.90 2.07
N THR A 97 -1.47 -10.82 2.75
CA THR A 97 -1.63 -12.27 2.55
C THR A 97 -3.09 -12.71 2.68
N CYS A 98 -3.83 -12.19 3.68
CA CYS A 98 -5.27 -12.45 3.79
C CYS A 98 -6.06 -11.95 2.57
N CYS A 99 -5.67 -10.85 1.92
CA CYS A 99 -6.32 -10.34 0.70
C CYS A 99 -6.10 -11.22 -0.54
N VAL A 100 -5.06 -12.08 -0.56
CA VAL A 100 -4.66 -12.80 -1.79
C VAL A 100 -4.56 -14.32 -1.67
N GLU A 101 -4.47 -14.88 -0.46
CA GLU A 101 -4.45 -16.33 -0.23
C GLU A 101 -5.74 -16.86 0.42
N ARG A 102 -6.52 -16.01 1.10
CA ARG A 102 -7.76 -16.39 1.81
C ARG A 102 -9.03 -16.00 1.02
N ILE A 103 -8.93 -15.92 -0.30
CA ILE A 103 -10.01 -15.56 -1.23
C ILE A 103 -10.19 -16.68 -2.25
N ASN A 104 -11.44 -17.06 -2.51
CA ASN A 104 -11.80 -18.04 -3.54
C ASN A 104 -11.85 -17.39 -4.92
N TYR A 105 -10.70 -17.20 -5.57
CA TYR A 105 -10.61 -16.49 -6.86
C TYR A 105 -11.47 -17.11 -7.97
N ASP A 106 -11.58 -18.44 -8.00
CA ASP A 106 -12.38 -19.16 -9.01
C ASP A 106 -13.87 -18.78 -8.94
N GLU A 107 -14.42 -18.60 -7.74
CA GLU A 107 -15.80 -18.16 -7.53
C GLU A 107 -16.01 -16.70 -7.99
N PHE A 108 -15.03 -15.81 -7.80
CA PHE A 108 -15.09 -14.46 -8.38
C PHE A 108 -15.02 -14.49 -9.91
N PHE A 109 -14.14 -15.32 -10.48
CA PHE A 109 -13.97 -15.39 -11.93
C PHE A 109 -15.22 -15.98 -12.61
N GLU A 110 -15.80 -17.04 -12.05
CA GLU A 110 -17.07 -17.62 -12.53
C GLU A 110 -18.23 -16.63 -12.37
N ARG A 111 -18.45 -16.07 -11.17
CA ARG A 111 -19.65 -15.27 -10.88
C ARG A 111 -19.62 -13.84 -11.40
N CYS A 112 -18.45 -13.30 -11.69
CA CYS A 112 -18.27 -11.98 -12.30
C CYS A 112 -17.82 -12.07 -13.77
N ASN A 113 -17.82 -13.27 -14.36
CA ASN A 113 -17.39 -13.52 -15.75
C ASN A 113 -16.02 -12.89 -16.09
N LEU A 114 -15.08 -12.94 -15.14
CA LEU A 114 -13.74 -12.37 -15.32
C LEU A 114 -12.82 -13.40 -15.99
N PRO A 115 -12.08 -13.04 -17.05
CA PRO A 115 -11.17 -13.96 -17.72
C PRO A 115 -9.98 -14.29 -16.81
N ASP A 116 -9.55 -15.55 -16.75
CA ASP A 116 -8.39 -15.96 -15.95
C ASP A 116 -7.10 -15.29 -16.48
N THR A 117 -6.69 -14.22 -15.81
CA THR A 117 -5.57 -13.37 -16.19
C THR A 117 -4.97 -12.68 -14.96
N LEU A 118 -3.70 -12.27 -15.05
CA LEU A 118 -3.05 -11.45 -14.02
C LEU A 118 -3.83 -10.17 -13.70
N ASN A 119 -4.51 -9.58 -14.70
CA ASN A 119 -5.34 -8.40 -14.51
C ASN A 119 -6.60 -8.72 -13.69
N SER A 120 -7.34 -9.78 -14.01
CA SER A 120 -8.52 -10.18 -13.22
C SER A 120 -8.15 -10.55 -11.78
N TRP A 121 -7.04 -11.27 -11.58
CA TRP A 121 -6.48 -11.49 -10.25
C TRP A 121 -6.21 -10.16 -9.53
N PHE A 122 -5.55 -9.21 -10.19
CA PHE A 122 -5.25 -7.91 -9.62
C PHE A 122 -6.53 -7.12 -9.27
N LEU A 123 -7.59 -7.21 -10.08
CA LEU A 123 -8.86 -6.51 -9.85
C LEU A 123 -9.63 -7.05 -8.62
N VAL A 124 -9.56 -8.35 -8.36
CA VAL A 124 -10.09 -8.96 -7.13
C VAL A 124 -9.18 -8.62 -5.94
N ALA A 125 -7.85 -8.73 -6.09
CA ALA A 125 -6.90 -8.40 -5.03
C ALA A 125 -6.98 -6.93 -4.58
N GLN A 126 -7.07 -5.97 -5.52
CA GLN A 126 -7.16 -4.55 -5.21
C GLN A 126 -8.45 -4.18 -4.45
N LEU A 127 -9.55 -4.91 -4.67
CA LEU A 127 -10.81 -4.65 -3.99
C LEU A 127 -10.69 -5.01 -2.50
N HIS A 128 -10.13 -6.18 -2.21
CA HIS A 128 -9.83 -6.62 -0.84
C HIS A 128 -8.82 -5.70 -0.15
N VAL A 129 -7.73 -5.35 -0.85
CA VAL A 129 -6.76 -4.36 -0.36
C VAL A 129 -7.45 -3.03 -0.07
N TRP A 130 -8.29 -2.49 -0.96
CA TRP A 130 -9.01 -1.24 -0.71
C TRP A 130 -9.88 -1.31 0.55
N MET A 131 -10.65 -2.39 0.75
CA MET A 131 -11.46 -2.57 1.96
C MET A 131 -10.59 -2.59 3.24
N SER A 132 -9.46 -3.30 3.22
CA SER A 132 -8.49 -3.27 4.32
C SER A 132 -7.89 -1.87 4.54
N LEU A 133 -7.59 -1.12 3.47
CA LEU A 133 -7.10 0.26 3.57
C LEU A 133 -8.14 1.21 4.17
N VAL A 134 -9.43 1.08 3.82
CA VAL A 134 -10.53 1.85 4.41
C VAL A 134 -10.60 1.61 5.91
N ARG A 135 -10.59 0.33 6.34
CA ARG A 135 -10.61 -0.02 7.75
C ARG A 135 -9.38 0.50 8.51
N MET A 136 -8.18 0.26 8.00
CA MET A 136 -6.95 0.64 8.71
C MET A 136 -6.65 2.14 8.68
N LYS A 137 -7.18 2.93 7.73
CA LYS A 137 -7.05 4.41 7.76
C LYS A 137 -7.67 5.04 9.02
N GLN A 138 -8.63 4.38 9.66
CA GLN A 138 -9.30 4.83 10.89
C GLN A 138 -8.34 4.76 12.10
N GLU A 139 -7.39 3.82 12.09
CA GLU A 139 -6.40 3.56 13.16
C GLU A 139 -5.23 4.56 13.17
N GLY A 140 -5.54 5.85 13.04
CA GLY A 140 -4.60 6.95 13.25
C GLY A 140 -3.38 6.91 12.32
N ARG A 141 -2.18 6.81 12.88
CA ARG A 141 -0.90 6.88 12.14
C ARG A 141 -0.29 5.51 11.92
N GLU A 142 -0.49 4.64 12.89
CA GLU A 142 -0.14 3.23 12.91
C GLU A 142 -0.85 2.52 11.75
N GLY A 143 -2.16 2.76 11.61
CA GLY A 143 -2.96 2.27 10.49
C GLY A 143 -2.50 2.86 9.15
N LYS A 144 -2.28 4.18 9.08
CA LYS A 144 -1.68 4.80 7.88
C LYS A 144 -0.26 4.30 7.56
N TYR A 145 0.50 3.80 8.53
CA TYR A 145 1.80 3.17 8.33
C TYR A 145 1.63 1.75 7.79
N MET A 146 0.71 0.96 8.37
CA MET A 146 0.33 -0.36 7.86
C MET A 146 -0.16 -0.31 6.41
N CYS A 147 -1.04 0.64 6.08
CA CYS A 147 -1.53 0.89 4.73
C CYS A 147 -0.40 1.04 3.69
N ARG A 148 0.75 1.62 4.07
CA ARG A 148 1.91 1.73 3.17
C ARG A 148 2.50 0.37 2.84
N TYR A 149 2.56 -0.53 3.82
CA TYR A 149 3.12 -1.86 3.66
C TYR A 149 2.17 -2.80 2.92
N ILE A 150 0.86 -2.73 3.17
CA ILE A 150 -0.14 -3.49 2.38
C ILE A 150 -0.01 -3.14 0.89
N VAL A 151 0.03 -1.85 0.55
CA VAL A 151 0.20 -1.40 -0.85
C VAL A 151 1.57 -1.76 -1.41
N HIS A 152 2.64 -1.71 -0.61
CA HIS A 152 3.98 -2.13 -1.04
C HIS A 152 4.01 -3.62 -1.42
N SER A 153 3.52 -4.49 -0.53
CA SER A 153 3.46 -5.93 -0.76
C SER A 153 2.58 -6.30 -1.95
N MET A 154 1.48 -5.57 -2.17
CA MET A 154 0.63 -5.74 -3.37
C MET A 154 1.38 -5.51 -4.68
N TRP A 155 2.22 -4.47 -4.75
CA TRP A 155 3.00 -4.19 -5.97
C TRP A 155 4.19 -5.15 -6.13
N GLU A 156 4.79 -5.61 -5.03
CA GLU A 156 5.83 -6.64 -5.07
C GLU A 156 5.30 -7.99 -5.57
N ASP A 157 4.14 -8.45 -5.07
CA ASP A 157 3.51 -9.69 -5.52
C ASP A 157 3.07 -9.60 -6.99
N LEU A 158 2.47 -8.47 -7.42
CA LEU A 158 2.13 -8.25 -8.83
C LEU A 158 3.35 -8.35 -9.75
N GLU A 159 4.48 -7.74 -9.38
CA GLU A 159 5.73 -7.82 -10.16
C GLU A 159 6.31 -9.26 -10.16
N GLN A 160 6.20 -9.98 -9.04
CA GLN A 160 6.64 -11.37 -8.92
C GLN A 160 5.78 -12.32 -9.76
N ARG A 161 4.46 -12.24 -9.68
CA ARG A 161 3.52 -13.03 -10.49
C ARG A 161 3.71 -12.80 -11.97
N GLY A 162 3.87 -11.55 -12.40
CA GLY A 162 4.18 -11.22 -13.79
C GLY A 162 5.44 -11.91 -14.31
N LYS A 163 6.52 -11.95 -13.50
CA LYS A 163 7.75 -12.68 -13.85
C LYS A 163 7.55 -14.19 -13.87
N VAL A 164 6.81 -14.76 -12.91
CA VAL A 164 6.50 -16.20 -12.85
C VAL A 164 5.65 -16.64 -14.06
N MET A 165 4.74 -15.80 -14.52
CA MET A 165 3.96 -16.00 -15.75
C MET A 165 4.77 -15.78 -17.04
N GLY A 166 6.07 -15.49 -16.96
CA GLY A 166 6.94 -15.30 -18.13
C GLY A 166 6.72 -13.97 -18.87
N ILE A 167 6.08 -12.97 -18.26
CA ILE A 167 5.87 -11.66 -18.90
C ILE A 167 7.19 -10.90 -18.93
N ASP A 168 7.60 -10.45 -20.12
CA ASP A 168 8.80 -9.66 -20.32
C ASP A 168 8.81 -8.38 -19.47
N SER A 169 10.00 -8.03 -18.97
CA SER A 169 10.18 -6.95 -17.98
C SER A 169 9.81 -5.54 -18.47
N ILE A 170 9.65 -5.33 -19.77
CA ILE A 170 9.21 -4.06 -20.37
C ILE A 170 7.66 -4.02 -20.44
N PRO A 171 6.96 -4.94 -21.15
CA PRO A 171 5.51 -5.06 -21.10
C PRO A 171 4.92 -5.14 -19.69
N LEU A 172 5.59 -5.82 -18.76
CA LEU A 172 5.15 -5.90 -17.36
C LEU A 172 5.12 -4.52 -16.71
N LYS A 173 6.15 -3.68 -16.91
CA LYS A 173 6.21 -2.32 -16.35
C LYS A 173 5.14 -1.40 -16.93
N ASP A 174 4.91 -1.48 -18.24
CA ASP A 174 3.84 -0.71 -18.89
C ASP A 174 2.46 -1.13 -18.40
N SER A 175 2.24 -2.44 -18.19
CA SER A 175 1.01 -2.98 -17.59
C SER A 175 0.83 -2.50 -16.15
N MET A 176 1.88 -2.58 -15.32
CA MET A 176 1.85 -2.10 -13.93
C MET A 176 1.57 -0.59 -13.83
N ARG A 177 2.04 0.22 -14.79
CA ARG A 177 1.69 1.65 -14.86
C ARG A 177 0.19 1.86 -15.06
N ILE A 178 -0.41 1.14 -16.02
CA ILE A 178 -1.86 1.20 -16.28
C ILE A 178 -2.66 0.68 -15.06
N MET A 179 -2.22 -0.42 -14.45
CA MET A 179 -2.81 -0.94 -13.21
C MET A 179 -2.71 0.04 -12.04
N THR A 180 -1.65 0.85 -11.97
CA THR A 180 -1.51 1.93 -10.97
C THR A 180 -2.54 3.04 -11.19
N GLU A 181 -2.78 3.45 -12.45
CA GLU A 181 -3.80 4.44 -12.81
C GLU A 181 -5.21 3.92 -12.46
N ASN A 182 -5.50 2.66 -12.81
CA ASN A 182 -6.74 1.97 -12.46
C ASN A 182 -6.93 1.83 -10.93
N PHE A 183 -5.88 1.50 -10.18
CA PHE A 183 -5.93 1.38 -8.72
C PHE A 183 -6.34 2.69 -8.04
N TYR A 184 -5.81 3.83 -8.49
CA TYR A 184 -6.22 5.12 -7.94
C TYR A 184 -7.66 5.46 -8.33
N ALA A 185 -8.07 5.24 -9.58
CA ALA A 185 -9.45 5.45 -10.02
C ALA A 185 -10.46 4.57 -9.26
N ALA A 186 -10.09 3.33 -8.96
CA ALA A 186 -10.86 2.39 -8.15
C ALA A 186 -11.02 2.88 -6.72
N ILE A 187 -9.94 3.28 -6.03
CA ILE A 187 -10.02 3.86 -4.68
C ILE A 187 -10.98 5.05 -4.64
N PHE A 188 -10.87 5.98 -5.59
CA PHE A 188 -11.78 7.13 -5.65
C PHE A 188 -13.24 6.71 -5.80
N GLY A 189 -13.55 5.84 -6.77
CA GLY A 189 -14.91 5.40 -7.04
C GLY A 189 -15.51 4.57 -5.90
N TYR A 190 -14.70 3.75 -5.23
CA TYR A 190 -15.16 2.92 -4.11
C TYR A 190 -15.32 3.75 -2.82
N ASP A 191 -14.39 4.69 -2.53
CA ASP A 191 -14.53 5.65 -1.41
C ASP A 191 -15.80 6.52 -1.61
N GLU A 192 -16.12 6.94 -2.85
CA GLU A 192 -17.37 7.66 -3.17
C GLU A 192 -18.61 6.77 -3.01
N GLY A 193 -18.59 5.55 -3.58
CA GLY A 193 -19.71 4.61 -3.56
C GLY A 193 -20.09 4.13 -2.15
N ILE A 194 -19.10 3.85 -1.29
CA ILE A 194 -19.40 3.38 0.07
C ILE A 194 -20.02 4.48 0.95
N LEU A 195 -19.67 5.75 0.71
CA LEU A 195 -20.23 6.92 1.41
C LEU A 195 -21.57 7.40 0.83
N SER A 196 -21.96 6.87 -0.34
CA SER A 196 -23.18 7.23 -1.07
C SER A 196 -24.17 6.05 -1.07
N ASP A 197 -24.99 5.92 -2.12
CA ASP A 197 -25.92 4.80 -2.29
C ASP A 197 -25.34 3.65 -3.13
N ASP A 198 -26.10 2.56 -3.19
CA ASP A 198 -25.73 1.33 -3.89
C ASP A 198 -25.67 1.47 -5.43
N ARG A 199 -26.31 2.50 -6.01
CA ARG A 199 -26.19 2.79 -7.45
C ARG A 199 -24.85 3.43 -7.76
N VAL A 200 -24.37 4.32 -6.89
CA VAL A 200 -23.02 4.91 -7.00
C VAL A 200 -21.95 3.82 -6.81
N LEU A 201 -22.13 2.93 -5.81
CA LEU A 201 -21.23 1.80 -5.59
C LEU A 201 -21.25 0.78 -6.75
N ALA A 202 -22.43 0.40 -7.25
CA ALA A 202 -22.56 -0.44 -8.44
C ALA A 202 -21.86 0.18 -9.65
N ALA A 203 -22.04 1.49 -9.89
CA ALA A 203 -21.40 2.19 -10.99
C ALA A 203 -19.86 2.26 -10.83
N ALA A 204 -19.35 2.34 -9.60
CA ALA A 204 -17.91 2.27 -9.32
C ALA A 204 -17.34 0.86 -9.56
N LEU A 205 -18.05 -0.19 -9.13
CA LEU A 205 -17.69 -1.59 -9.40
C LEU A 205 -17.71 -1.89 -10.90
N TRP A 206 -18.77 -1.48 -11.60
CA TRP A 206 -18.89 -1.62 -13.06
C TRP A 206 -17.71 -0.98 -13.80
N ARG A 207 -17.31 0.24 -13.41
CA ARG A 207 -16.17 0.94 -14.03
C ARG A 207 -14.83 0.25 -13.80
N ASN A 208 -14.58 -0.25 -12.58
CA ASN A 208 -13.24 -0.63 -12.13
C ASN A 208 -13.01 -2.15 -12.03
N LEU A 209 -13.96 -2.92 -11.49
CA LEU A 209 -13.86 -4.39 -11.40
C LEU A 209 -14.23 -5.04 -12.73
N PHE A 210 -15.32 -4.59 -13.36
CA PHE A 210 -15.80 -5.13 -14.62
C PHE A 210 -15.26 -4.40 -15.86
N ASN A 211 -14.38 -3.40 -15.70
CA ASN A 211 -13.82 -2.60 -16.82
C ASN A 211 -14.86 -2.01 -17.79
N ARG A 212 -16.09 -1.72 -17.32
CA ARG A 212 -17.27 -1.31 -18.12
C ARG A 212 -17.85 -2.41 -19.02
N GLN A 213 -17.59 -3.68 -18.68
CA GLN A 213 -18.03 -4.88 -19.40
C GLN A 213 -18.81 -5.78 -18.43
N CYS A 214 -20.06 -5.41 -18.16
CA CYS A 214 -21.02 -6.23 -17.41
C CYS A 214 -22.41 -5.75 -17.80
N GLU A 215 -23.18 -6.64 -18.42
CA GLU A 215 -24.54 -6.39 -18.93
C GLU A 215 -25.62 -7.01 -18.04
N ALA A 216 -25.24 -7.82 -17.05
CA ALA A 216 -26.14 -8.53 -16.15
C ALA A 216 -26.20 -7.83 -14.78
N PRO A 217 -27.32 -7.14 -14.44
CA PRO A 217 -27.42 -6.38 -13.19
C PRO A 217 -27.20 -7.22 -11.91
N ARG A 218 -27.44 -8.54 -11.98
CA ARG A 218 -27.25 -9.49 -10.87
C ARG A 218 -25.79 -9.63 -10.44
N GLU A 219 -24.83 -9.49 -11.36
CA GLU A 219 -23.40 -9.58 -11.06
C GLU A 219 -22.94 -8.34 -10.26
N LEU A 220 -23.45 -7.17 -10.63
CA LEU A 220 -23.25 -5.92 -9.88
C LEU A 220 -23.94 -5.95 -8.52
N GLU A 221 -25.18 -6.45 -8.45
CA GLU A 221 -25.94 -6.61 -7.20
C GLU A 221 -25.18 -7.50 -6.21
N LEU A 222 -24.71 -8.67 -6.66
CA LEU A 222 -23.87 -9.58 -5.87
C LEU A 222 -22.61 -8.88 -5.34
N MET A 223 -21.91 -8.12 -6.20
CA MET A 223 -20.68 -7.43 -5.80
C MET A 223 -20.92 -6.23 -4.87
N VAL A 224 -22.07 -5.54 -4.99
CA VAL A 224 -22.50 -4.50 -4.04
C VAL A 224 -22.81 -5.12 -2.68
N GLU A 225 -23.62 -6.18 -2.64
CA GLU A 225 -23.92 -6.90 -1.39
C GLU A 225 -22.63 -7.38 -0.72
N TYR A 226 -21.74 -7.99 -1.50
CA TYR A 226 -20.43 -8.44 -1.03
C TYR A 226 -19.63 -7.32 -0.38
N VAL A 227 -19.43 -6.19 -1.07
CA VAL A 227 -18.64 -5.07 -0.56
C VAL A 227 -19.27 -4.47 0.71
N ARG A 228 -20.59 -4.26 0.73
CA ARG A 228 -21.31 -3.77 1.93
C ARG A 228 -21.11 -4.71 3.11
N LYS A 229 -21.27 -6.03 2.88
CA LYS A 229 -21.12 -7.10 3.87
C LYS A 229 -19.69 -7.21 4.43
N GLN A 230 -18.67 -7.04 3.59
CA GLN A 230 -17.27 -7.05 4.05
C GLN A 230 -16.91 -5.79 4.83
N ILE A 231 -17.29 -4.59 4.34
CA ILE A 231 -17.00 -3.33 5.06
C ILE A 231 -17.66 -3.34 6.45
N GLN A 232 -18.94 -3.72 6.54
CA GLN A 232 -19.64 -3.87 7.83
C GLN A 232 -18.91 -4.85 8.77
N TYR A 233 -18.42 -5.97 8.25
CA TYR A 233 -17.66 -6.93 9.03
C TYR A 233 -16.31 -6.37 9.49
N LEU A 234 -15.55 -5.73 8.60
CA LEU A 234 -14.24 -5.13 8.93
C LEU A 234 -14.37 -4.02 9.98
N ASP A 235 -15.36 -3.14 9.86
CA ASP A 235 -15.62 -2.06 10.83
C ASP A 235 -16.02 -2.61 12.21
N SER A 236 -16.52 -3.84 12.29
CA SER A 236 -16.80 -4.53 13.56
C SER A 236 -15.56 -5.12 14.25
N LEU A 237 -14.40 -5.18 13.57
CA LEU A 237 -13.17 -5.72 14.12
C LEU A 237 -12.40 -4.69 14.96
N ASN A 238 -11.76 -5.15 16.03
CA ASN A 238 -10.90 -4.32 16.87
C ASN A 238 -9.64 -3.86 16.11
N GLY A 239 -9.46 -2.55 16.03
CA GLY A 239 -8.35 -1.93 15.31
C GLY A 239 -6.98 -2.15 15.93
N GLU A 240 -6.89 -2.23 17.26
CA GLU A 240 -5.64 -2.50 17.95
C GLU A 240 -5.16 -3.94 17.70
N ASP A 241 -6.10 -4.89 17.69
CA ASP A 241 -5.82 -6.29 17.36
C ASP A 241 -5.37 -6.42 15.89
N LEU A 242 -6.06 -5.74 14.96
CA LEU A 242 -5.66 -5.69 13.55
C LEU A 242 -4.26 -5.07 13.36
N LEU A 243 -3.90 -4.04 14.13
CA LEU A 243 -2.56 -3.42 14.09
C LEU A 243 -1.43 -4.36 14.55
N LEU A 244 -1.76 -5.37 15.36
CA LEU A 244 -0.80 -6.33 15.94
C LEU A 244 -0.76 -7.66 15.20
N THR A 245 -1.92 -8.19 14.78
CA THR A 245 -2.05 -9.50 14.13
C THR A 245 -1.97 -9.39 12.62
N GLY A 246 -2.63 -8.38 12.04
CA GLY A 246 -2.91 -8.29 10.60
C GLY A 246 -3.96 -9.27 10.11
N GLU A 247 -4.66 -9.99 10.99
CA GLU A 247 -5.50 -11.12 10.59
C GLU A 247 -6.92 -10.67 10.19
N VAL A 248 -7.29 -11.00 8.95
CA VAL A 248 -8.64 -10.79 8.41
C VAL A 248 -9.16 -12.14 7.91
N LYS A 249 -10.42 -12.45 8.27
CA LYS A 249 -11.16 -13.59 7.72
C LYS A 249 -12.29 -13.07 6.85
N TRP A 250 -12.07 -13.03 5.54
CA TRP A 250 -13.09 -12.62 4.58
C TRP A 250 -14.32 -13.52 4.66
N ARG A 251 -15.50 -12.91 4.58
CA ARG A 251 -16.75 -13.65 4.42
C ARG A 251 -16.85 -14.22 3.00
N PRO A 252 -17.56 -15.34 2.76
CA PRO A 252 -17.71 -15.92 1.41
C PRO A 252 -18.37 -14.92 0.45
N LEU A 253 -18.20 -15.11 -0.87
CA LEU A 253 -18.85 -14.26 -1.87
C LEU A 253 -20.37 -14.38 -1.72
N LEU A 254 -20.88 -15.60 -1.81
CA LEU A 254 -22.27 -15.94 -1.53
C LEU A 254 -22.47 -16.23 -0.03
N GLU A 255 -23.55 -15.72 0.56
CA GLU A 255 -23.92 -16.03 1.94
C GLU A 255 -25.13 -16.98 1.96
N GLU A 256 -24.92 -18.27 2.22
CA GLU A 256 -26.03 -19.23 2.32
C GLU A 256 -26.89 -19.04 3.58
N ASN A 257 -26.33 -18.40 4.63
CA ASN A 257 -27.01 -18.17 5.90
C ASN A 257 -26.95 -16.68 6.30
N PRO A 258 -28.05 -15.90 6.16
CA PRO A 258 -28.06 -14.48 6.48
C PRO A 258 -27.84 -14.17 7.97
N GLN A 259 -27.99 -15.15 8.88
CA GLN A 259 -27.73 -14.92 10.32
C GLN A 259 -26.24 -14.86 10.69
N SER A 260 -25.32 -15.20 9.77
CA SER A 260 -23.87 -15.04 10.00
C SER A 260 -23.46 -13.57 10.19
N ILE A 261 -24.27 -12.62 9.72
CA ILE A 261 -24.07 -11.17 9.88
C ILE A 261 -23.96 -10.74 11.36
N LEU A 262 -24.60 -11.47 12.28
CA LEU A 262 -24.76 -11.06 13.68
C LEU A 262 -23.77 -11.71 14.67
N LYS A 263 -22.88 -12.60 14.22
CA LYS A 263 -21.96 -13.34 15.10
C LYS A 263 -20.50 -13.08 14.74
N ILE A 264 -19.96 -11.99 15.30
CA ILE A 264 -18.52 -11.76 15.33
C ILE A 264 -17.89 -12.88 16.16
N ALA A 265 -17.07 -13.73 15.53
CA ALA A 265 -16.27 -14.70 16.26
C ALA A 265 -15.21 -13.93 17.06
N LEU A 266 -15.23 -14.09 18.40
CA LEU A 266 -14.18 -13.54 19.25
C LEU A 266 -12.82 -14.15 18.85
N PRO A 267 -11.74 -13.36 18.87
CA PRO A 267 -10.42 -13.90 18.56
C PRO A 267 -10.06 -14.98 19.59
N THR A 268 -9.80 -16.20 19.10
CA THR A 268 -9.19 -17.25 19.91
C THR A 268 -7.74 -16.86 20.16
N TYR A 269 -7.49 -16.15 21.25
CA TYR A 269 -6.14 -15.96 21.74
C TYR A 269 -5.67 -17.31 22.28
N ASN A 270 -4.78 -17.97 21.56
CA ASN A 270 -4.09 -19.15 22.06
C ASN A 270 -3.12 -18.66 23.14
N ASP A 271 -3.39 -18.96 24.41
CA ASP A 271 -2.52 -18.57 25.54
C ASP A 271 -1.12 -19.21 25.47
N GLU A 272 -0.91 -20.19 24.58
CA GLU A 272 0.42 -20.74 24.25
C GLU A 272 1.18 -19.80 23.32
N GLY A 273 1.78 -18.76 23.90
CA GLY A 273 2.69 -17.86 23.20
C GLY A 273 4.03 -18.51 22.84
N LEU A 274 4.19 -18.89 21.57
CA LEU A 274 5.46 -19.22 20.89
C LEU A 274 5.47 -18.62 19.47
#